data_AF-A0A842NRE9-F1
#
_entry.id   AF-A0A842NRE9-F1
#
_cell.length_a   1.000
_cell.length_b   1.000
_cell.length_c   1.000
_cell.angle_alpha   90.00
_cell.angle_beta   90.00
_cell.angle_gamma   90.00
#
_symmetry.space_group_name_H-M   'P 1'
#
loop_
_entity.id
_entity.type
_entity.pdbx_description
1 polymer ?
#
loop_
_entity_poly.entity_id
_entity_poly.type
_entity_poly.pdbx_seq_one_letter_code
_entity_poly.pdbx_strand_id
1 'polypeptide(L)'
;FAALIGFATTIAEPALIAVAYKANKVSGGTISQWGLRLVVALGVAVGITLGTFRIITGTPLFLYIAAGYLIVIVQTIFAPKAIVPLAYDSGGVTTSTVTVPIVAALGLGLSATIPGSNPALDGFGLIAFASLFPVITVMAYVQIVQWWARKHVKSRRER
;
A
#
# COMPACT_ATOMS: atom_id res chain seq x y z
N PHE A 1 7.69 -1.58 -15.61
CA PHE A 1 7.56 -3.00 -15.19
C PHE A 1 7.27 -3.11 -13.69
N ALA A 2 8.06 -2.46 -12.82
CA ALA A 2 7.91 -2.52 -11.35
C ALA A 2 6.48 -2.30 -10.85
N ALA A 3 5.81 -1.22 -11.30
CA ALA A 3 4.41 -0.95 -10.97
C ALA A 3 3.47 -2.09 -11.34
N LEU A 4 3.62 -2.66 -12.54
CA LEU A 4 2.77 -3.73 -13.06
C LEU A 4 2.98 -5.02 -12.27
N ILE A 5 4.22 -5.36 -11.92
CA ILE A 5 4.53 -6.52 -11.08
C ILE A 5 3.93 -6.32 -9.68
N GLY A 6 4.17 -5.16 -9.05
CA GLY A 6 3.60 -4.85 -7.73
C GLY A 6 2.07 -4.91 -7.73
N PHE A 7 1.43 -4.34 -8.75
CA PHE A 7 -0.02 -4.41 -8.92
C PHE A 7 -0.52 -5.84 -9.10
N ALA A 8 0.05 -6.58 -10.07
CA ALA A 8 -0.42 -7.92 -10.43
C ALA A 8 -0.27 -8.92 -9.28
N THR A 9 0.88 -8.90 -8.60
CA THR A 9 1.15 -9.76 -7.45
C THR A 9 0.20 -9.48 -6.29
N THR A 10 -0.07 -8.19 -6.03
CA THR A 10 -1.00 -7.80 -4.97
C THR A 10 -2.44 -8.19 -5.29
N ILE A 11 -2.88 -8.03 -6.54
CA ILE A 11 -4.23 -8.47 -6.97
C ILE A 11 -4.39 -9.99 -6.85
N ALA A 12 -3.31 -10.73 -7.09
CA ALA A 12 -3.25 -12.19 -6.98
C ALA A 12 -3.10 -12.69 -5.53
N GLU A 13 -2.80 -11.82 -4.56
CA GLU A 13 -2.52 -12.20 -3.18
C GLU A 13 -3.78 -12.78 -2.49
N PRO A 14 -3.78 -14.07 -2.09
CA PRO A 14 -4.93 -14.71 -1.47
C PRO A 14 -5.32 -14.07 -0.13
N ALA A 15 -4.33 -13.65 0.66
CA ALA A 15 -4.56 -12.97 1.93
C ALA A 15 -5.36 -11.67 1.74
N LEU A 16 -5.09 -10.92 0.67
CA LEU A 16 -5.83 -9.70 0.36
C LEU A 16 -7.27 -9.99 -0.05
N ILE A 17 -7.51 -11.07 -0.79
CA ILE A 17 -8.86 -11.51 -1.15
C ILE A 17 -9.66 -11.84 0.12
N ALA A 18 -9.04 -12.56 1.06
CA ALA A 18 -9.67 -12.95 2.33
C ALA A 18 -9.98 -11.74 3.23
N VAL A 19 -9.03 -10.81 3.39
CA VAL A 19 -9.23 -9.59 4.18
C VAL A 19 -10.29 -8.69 3.55
N ALA A 20 -10.28 -8.53 2.23
CA ALA A 20 -11.30 -7.76 1.54
C ALA A 20 -12.71 -8.37 1.67
N TYR A 21 -12.82 -9.70 1.64
CA TYR A 21 -14.09 -10.40 1.89
C TYR A 21 -14.58 -10.21 3.33
N LYS A 22 -13.68 -10.35 4.32
CA LYS A 22 -14.02 -10.10 5.72
C LYS A 22 -14.41 -8.64 5.95
N ALA A 23 -13.65 -7.69 5.43
CA ALA A 23 -13.92 -6.26 5.51
C ALA A 23 -15.30 -5.90 4.93
N ASN A 24 -15.65 -6.49 3.78
CA ASN A 24 -16.97 -6.29 3.18
C ASN A 24 -18.10 -6.81 4.09
N LYS A 25 -17.97 -8.03 4.64
CA LYS A 25 -18.95 -8.62 5.54
C LYS A 25 -19.13 -7.83 6.84
N VAL A 26 -18.03 -7.49 7.52
CA VAL A 26 -18.09 -6.79 8.81
C VAL A 26 -18.51 -5.33 8.68
N SER A 27 -18.33 -4.72 7.51
CA SER A 27 -18.77 -3.36 7.22
C SER A 27 -20.20 -3.27 6.65
N GLY A 28 -20.91 -4.40 6.54
CA GLY A 28 -22.26 -4.44 5.95
C GLY A 28 -22.29 -4.01 4.48
N GLY A 29 -21.23 -4.29 3.72
CA GLY A 29 -21.11 -3.93 2.31
C GLY A 29 -20.54 -2.53 2.04
N THR A 30 -20.33 -1.71 3.08
CA THR A 30 -19.78 -0.35 2.94
C THR A 30 -18.39 -0.35 2.30
N ILE A 31 -17.56 -1.34 2.63
CA ILE A 31 -16.24 -1.54 2.02
C ILE A 31 -16.38 -2.57 0.91
N SER A 32 -16.29 -2.12 -0.35
CA SER A 32 -16.27 -2.99 -1.52
C SER A 32 -15.05 -3.91 -1.50
N GLN A 33 -15.26 -5.22 -1.70
CA GLN A 33 -14.16 -6.19 -1.81
C GLN A 33 -13.20 -5.83 -2.95
N TRP A 34 -13.73 -5.49 -4.13
CA TRP A 34 -12.91 -5.07 -5.27
C TRP A 34 -12.28 -3.69 -5.08
N GLY A 35 -13.01 -2.76 -4.46
CA GLY A 35 -12.51 -1.42 -4.15
C GLY A 35 -11.27 -1.49 -3.26
N LEU A 36 -11.34 -2.26 -2.17
CA LEU A 36 -10.18 -2.43 -1.28
C LEU A 36 -9.00 -3.07 -2.00
N ARG A 37 -9.23 -4.13 -2.78
CA ARG A 37 -8.17 -4.82 -3.55
C ARG A 37 -7.44 -3.89 -4.50
N LEU A 38 -8.18 -3.07 -5.24
CA LEU A 38 -7.61 -2.12 -6.20
C LEU A 38 -6.80 -1.03 -5.50
N VAL A 39 -7.33 -0.45 -4.42
CA VAL A 39 -6.64 0.60 -3.65
C VAL A 39 -5.33 0.09 -3.04
N VAL A 40 -5.35 -1.13 -2.49
CA VAL A 40 -4.16 -1.78 -1.94
C VAL A 40 -3.15 -2.08 -3.04
N ALA A 41 -3.57 -2.66 -4.16
CA ALA A 41 -2.70 -2.96 -5.29
C ALA A 41 -2.07 -1.71 -5.92
N LEU A 42 -2.80 -0.60 -5.99
CA LEU A 42 -2.26 0.69 -6.40
C LEU A 42 -1.20 1.21 -5.43
N GLY A 43 -1.42 1.03 -4.12
CA GLY A 43 -0.42 1.36 -3.10
C GLY A 43 0.88 0.58 -3.32
N VAL A 44 0.80 -0.75 -3.44
CA VAL A 44 1.98 -1.56 -3.73
C VAL A 44 2.64 -1.15 -5.05
N ALA A 45 1.87 -0.92 -6.11
CA ALA A 45 2.41 -0.50 -7.40
C ALA A 45 3.26 0.79 -7.29
N VAL A 46 2.76 1.79 -6.55
CA VAL A 46 3.49 3.04 -6.28
C VAL A 46 4.72 2.76 -5.40
N GLY A 47 4.56 2.01 -4.32
CA GLY A 47 5.65 1.67 -3.40
C GLY A 47 6.80 0.94 -4.09
N ILE A 48 6.51 -0.10 -4.86
CA ILE A 48 7.52 -0.87 -5.61
C ILE A 48 8.18 -0.01 -6.69
N THR A 49 7.44 0.89 -7.33
CA THR A 49 8.01 1.83 -8.30
C THR A 49 8.99 2.79 -7.62
N LEU A 50 8.61 3.37 -6.48
CA LEU A 50 9.47 4.26 -5.72
C LEU A 50 10.70 3.55 -5.16
N GLY A 51 10.52 2.33 -4.65
CA GLY A 51 11.63 1.49 -4.19
C GLY A 51 12.59 1.11 -5.31
N THR A 52 12.07 0.78 -6.51
CA THR A 52 12.88 0.52 -7.71
C THR A 52 13.69 1.76 -8.08
N PHE A 53 13.05 2.94 -8.09
CA PHE A 53 13.74 4.21 -8.31
C PHE A 53 14.83 4.46 -7.26
N ARG A 54 14.57 4.17 -5.99
CA ARG A 54 15.53 4.28 -4.90
C ARG A 54 16.75 3.38 -5.09
N ILE A 55 16.56 2.13 -5.56
CA ILE A 55 17.66 1.20 -5.87
C ILE A 55 18.53 1.77 -6.99
N ILE A 56 17.91 2.27 -8.08
CA ILE A 56 18.64 2.83 -9.23
C ILE A 56 19.42 4.10 -8.85
N THR A 57 18.84 4.94 -8.00
CA THR A 57 19.48 6.22 -7.59
C THR A 57 20.46 6.07 -6.43
N GLY A 58 20.52 4.91 -5.77
CA GLY A 58 21.39 4.67 -4.62
C GLY A 58 21.06 5.52 -3.38
N THR A 59 19.86 6.11 -3.33
CA THR A 59 19.47 7.01 -2.24
C THR A 59 19.19 6.22 -0.94
N PRO A 60 19.42 6.82 0.25
CA PRO A 60 19.26 6.10 1.51
C PRO A 60 17.81 5.67 1.78
N LEU A 61 17.58 4.39 2.08
CA LEU A 61 16.26 3.81 2.33
C LEU A 61 15.51 4.54 3.46
N PHE A 62 16.22 4.89 4.54
CA PHE A 62 15.61 5.46 5.74
C PHE A 62 14.87 6.77 5.46
N LEU A 63 15.29 7.57 4.47
CA LEU A 63 14.62 8.82 4.12
C LEU A 63 13.20 8.57 3.60
N TYR A 64 13.04 7.58 2.74
CA TYR A 64 11.75 7.20 2.16
C TYR A 64 10.82 6.62 3.22
N ILE A 65 11.35 5.72 4.06
CA ILE A 65 10.57 5.08 5.11
C ILE A 65 10.16 6.10 6.18
N ALA A 66 11.07 6.98 6.60
CA ALA A 66 10.75 8.06 7.54
C ALA A 66 9.68 9.01 6.98
N ALA A 67 9.82 9.43 5.72
CA ALA A 67 8.82 10.29 5.07
C ALA A 67 7.45 9.59 4.94
N GLY A 68 7.43 8.32 4.54
CA GLY A 68 6.18 7.56 4.46
C GLY A 68 5.53 7.32 5.82
N TYR A 69 6.30 7.07 6.88
CA TYR A 69 5.75 6.98 8.24
C TYR A 69 5.23 8.32 8.74
N LEU A 70 5.88 9.44 8.39
CA LEU A 70 5.35 10.77 8.71
C LEU A 70 3.96 10.96 8.07
N ILE A 71 3.79 10.55 6.80
CA ILE A 71 2.49 10.57 6.12
C ILE A 71 1.49 9.68 6.86
N VAL A 72 1.87 8.45 7.21
CA VAL A 72 1.01 7.51 7.96
C VAL A 72 0.57 8.08 9.30
N ILE A 73 1.48 8.71 10.06
CA ILE A 73 1.16 9.34 11.35
C ILE A 73 0.14 10.47 11.16
N VAL A 74 0.40 11.36 10.20
CA VAL A 74 -0.50 12.47 9.88
C VAL A 74 -1.87 11.93 9.46
N GLN A 75 -1.92 10.96 8.54
CA GLN A 75 -3.17 10.34 8.12
C GLN A 75 -3.90 9.65 9.27
N THR A 76 -3.18 8.98 10.18
CA THR A 76 -3.78 8.27 11.32
C THR A 76 -4.52 9.24 12.26
N ILE A 77 -4.01 10.47 12.44
CA ILE A 77 -4.66 11.51 13.26
C ILE A 77 -6.02 11.93 12.68
N PHE A 78 -6.12 12.02 11.34
CA PHE A 78 -7.33 12.46 10.65
C PHE A 78 -8.24 11.31 10.19
N ALA A 79 -7.75 10.07 10.21
CA ALA A 79 -8.48 8.91 9.73
C ALA A 79 -9.60 8.49 10.70
N PRO A 80 -10.73 7.98 10.18
CA PRO A 80 -11.75 7.35 11.01
C PRO A 80 -11.18 6.14 11.74
N LYS A 81 -11.36 6.08 13.06
CA LYS A 81 -10.81 4.99 13.91
C LYS A 81 -11.17 3.59 13.44
N ALA A 82 -12.34 3.41 12.81
CA ALA A 82 -12.79 2.12 12.29
C ALA A 82 -11.94 1.58 11.12
N ILE A 83 -11.19 2.45 10.42
CA ILE A 83 -10.44 2.10 9.21
C ILE A 83 -8.96 1.88 9.49
N VAL A 84 -8.43 2.53 10.53
CA VAL A 84 -7.02 2.43 10.90
C VAL A 84 -6.58 0.97 11.03
N PRO A 85 -7.29 0.07 11.75
CA PRO A 85 -6.90 -1.34 11.81
C PRO A 85 -6.83 -2.01 10.44
N LEU A 86 -7.82 -1.76 9.57
CA LEU A 86 -7.85 -2.33 8.22
C LEU A 86 -6.70 -1.82 7.35
N ALA A 87 -6.35 -0.54 7.45
CA ALA A 87 -5.24 0.04 6.71
C ALA A 87 -3.90 -0.58 7.11
N TYR A 88 -3.65 -0.74 8.42
CA TYR A 88 -2.42 -1.35 8.92
C TYR A 88 -2.35 -2.86 8.62
N ASP A 89 -3.48 -3.57 8.68
CA ASP A 89 -3.54 -4.99 8.28
C ASP A 89 -3.23 -5.16 6.78
N SER A 90 -3.72 -4.24 5.94
CA SER A 90 -3.46 -4.27 4.50
C SER A 90 -1.96 -4.25 4.15
N GLY A 91 -1.13 -3.58 4.95
CA GLY A 91 0.32 -3.58 4.76
C GLY A 91 1.01 -4.91 5.10
N GLY A 92 0.51 -5.65 6.09
CA GLY A 92 1.03 -6.99 6.42
C GLY A 92 0.56 -8.05 5.42
N VAL A 93 -0.67 -7.89 4.93
CA VAL A 93 -1.32 -8.76 3.94
C VAL A 93 -0.63 -8.70 2.58
N THR A 94 -0.13 -7.54 2.16
CA THR A 94 0.64 -7.43 0.91
C THR A 94 2.07 -7.95 1.03
N THR A 95 2.49 -8.36 2.22
CA THR A 95 3.80 -8.96 2.46
C THR A 95 3.70 -10.44 2.86
N SER A 96 2.74 -11.16 2.30
CA SER A 96 2.57 -12.59 2.56
C SER A 96 3.10 -13.48 1.42
N THR A 97 2.23 -14.26 0.78
CA THR A 97 2.58 -15.49 0.09
C THR A 97 3.07 -15.28 -1.34
N VAL A 98 2.48 -14.36 -2.08
CA VAL A 98 2.80 -14.15 -3.51
C VAL A 98 3.70 -12.95 -3.67
N THR A 99 3.38 -11.86 -2.99
CA THR A 99 4.01 -10.56 -3.25
C THR A 99 5.46 -10.51 -2.78
N VAL A 100 5.77 -11.04 -1.59
CA VAL A 100 7.14 -10.99 -1.03
C VAL A 100 8.18 -11.71 -1.89
N PRO A 101 8.04 -13.00 -2.24
CA PRO A 101 9.09 -13.69 -2.99
C PRO A 101 9.34 -13.02 -4.35
N ILE A 102 8.29 -12.52 -5.01
CA ILE A 102 8.42 -11.84 -6.30
C ILE A 102 9.08 -10.47 -6.15
N VAL A 103 8.68 -9.68 -5.15
CA VAL A 103 9.28 -8.36 -4.89
C VAL A 103 10.74 -8.49 -4.44
N ALA A 104 11.06 -9.47 -3.61
CA ALA A 104 12.42 -9.75 -3.18
C ALA A 104 13.29 -10.17 -4.36
N ALA A 105 12.80 -11.10 -5.21
CA ALA A 105 13.50 -11.50 -6.43
C ALA A 105 13.73 -10.32 -7.38
N LEU A 106 12.73 -9.43 -7.53
CA LEU A 106 12.82 -8.20 -8.31
C LEU A 106 13.95 -7.30 -7.79
N GLY A 107 13.97 -7.04 -6.48
CA GLY A 107 14.95 -6.15 -5.86
C GLY A 107 16.36 -6.73 -5.86
N LEU A 108 16.51 -8.03 -5.57
CA LEU A 108 17.79 -8.74 -5.65
C LEU A 108 18.33 -8.75 -7.08
N GLY A 109 17.49 -9.10 -8.06
CA GLY A 109 17.88 -9.16 -9.47
C GLY A 109 18.25 -7.79 -10.04
N LEU A 110 17.51 -6.74 -9.68
CA LEU A 110 17.83 -5.36 -10.09
C LEU A 110 19.10 -4.85 -9.41
N SER A 111 19.23 -5.05 -8.10
CA SER A 111 20.38 -4.56 -7.34
C SER A 111 21.68 -5.25 -7.79
N ALA A 112 21.63 -6.54 -8.15
CA ALA A 112 22.80 -7.28 -8.64
C ALA A 112 23.43 -6.71 -9.93
N THR A 113 22.72 -5.89 -10.71
CA THR A 113 23.24 -5.26 -11.93
C THR A 113 23.78 -3.84 -11.69
N ILE A 114 23.64 -3.31 -10.46
CA ILE A 114 24.03 -1.95 -10.09
C ILE A 114 25.32 -2.00 -9.25
N PRO A 115 26.45 -1.45 -9.73
CA PRO A 115 27.68 -1.43 -8.97
C PRO A 115 27.54 -0.68 -7.64
N GLY A 116 28.09 -1.24 -6.56
CA GLY A 116 28.07 -0.62 -5.22
C GLY A 116 26.74 -0.73 -4.48
N SER A 117 25.76 -1.45 -5.03
CA SER A 117 24.52 -1.78 -4.35
C SER A 117 24.73 -2.85 -3.27
N ASN A 118 23.78 -2.97 -2.35
CA ASN A 118 23.73 -4.10 -1.42
C ASN A 118 22.44 -4.89 -1.72
N PRO A 119 22.51 -5.99 -2.49
CA PRO A 119 21.33 -6.73 -2.91
C PRO A 119 20.43 -7.18 -1.77
N ALA A 120 21.00 -7.54 -0.62
CA ALA A 120 20.21 -7.93 0.54
C ALA A 120 19.40 -6.73 1.07
N LEU A 121 20.06 -5.61 1.36
CA LEU A 121 19.37 -4.40 1.86
C LEU A 121 18.36 -3.86 0.84
N ASP A 122 18.67 -3.91 -0.45
CA ASP A 122 17.81 -3.40 -1.51
C ASP A 122 16.61 -4.30 -1.77
N GLY A 123 16.82 -5.62 -1.82
CA GLY A 123 15.77 -6.63 -1.99
C GLY A 123 14.76 -6.61 -0.84
N PHE A 124 15.25 -6.68 0.40
CA PHE A 124 14.38 -6.58 1.58
C PHE A 124 13.80 -5.16 1.76
N GLY A 125 14.52 -4.12 1.31
CA GLY A 125 14.04 -2.73 1.32
C GLY A 125 12.77 -2.54 0.50
N LEU A 126 12.61 -3.24 -0.63
CA LEU A 126 11.37 -3.18 -1.42
C LEU A 126 10.14 -3.71 -0.65
N ILE A 127 10.33 -4.67 0.25
CA ILE A 127 9.24 -5.20 1.08
C ILE A 127 8.71 -4.11 2.03
N ALA A 128 9.59 -3.24 2.55
CA ALA A 128 9.18 -2.12 3.38
C ALA A 128 8.25 -1.15 2.61
N PHE A 129 8.54 -0.88 1.33
CA PHE A 129 7.64 -0.11 0.47
C PHE A 129 6.32 -0.83 0.18
N ALA A 130 6.38 -2.15 -0.08
CA ALA A 130 5.19 -2.99 -0.31
C ALA A 130 4.26 -3.03 0.90
N SER A 131 4.78 -2.84 2.10
CA SER A 131 3.99 -2.78 3.33
C SER A 131 3.47 -1.37 3.62
N LEU A 132 4.31 -0.34 3.45
CA LEU A 132 3.99 1.03 3.86
C LEU A 132 2.95 1.70 2.96
N PHE A 133 3.06 1.55 1.64
CA PHE A 133 2.20 2.27 0.71
C PHE A 133 0.73 1.80 0.71
N PRO A 134 0.39 0.52 0.87
CA PRO A 134 -0.99 0.09 1.11
C PRO A 134 -1.66 0.79 2.28
N VAL A 135 -0.94 0.98 3.39
CA VAL A 135 -1.46 1.68 4.56
C VAL A 135 -1.85 3.12 4.17
N ILE A 136 -0.95 3.79 3.45
CA ILE A 136 -1.16 5.17 2.97
C ILE A 136 -2.35 5.24 2.01
N THR A 137 -2.45 4.35 1.02
CA THR A 137 -3.52 4.41 0.01
C THR A 137 -4.88 4.02 0.57
N VAL A 138 -4.95 3.05 1.49
CA VAL A 138 -6.21 2.68 2.15
C VAL A 138 -6.72 3.82 3.02
N MET A 139 -5.85 4.47 3.82
CA MET A 139 -6.25 5.65 4.60
C MET A 139 -6.69 6.80 3.70
N ALA A 140 -5.93 7.09 2.63
CA ALA A 140 -6.27 8.15 1.68
C ALA A 140 -7.63 7.90 1.02
N TYR A 141 -7.87 6.69 0.52
CA TYR A 141 -9.12 6.33 -0.14
C TYR A 141 -10.32 6.58 0.77
N VAL A 142 -10.27 6.13 2.02
CA VAL A 142 -11.42 6.26 2.91
C VAL A 142 -11.60 7.70 3.41
N GLN A 143 -10.52 8.43 3.66
CA GLN A 143 -10.60 9.87 3.97
C GLN A 143 -11.27 10.65 2.84
N ILE A 144 -10.91 10.35 1.58
CA ILE A 144 -11.54 10.94 0.39
C ILE A 144 -13.03 10.56 0.36
N VAL A 145 -13.38 9.27 0.42
CA VAL A 145 -14.78 8.82 0.37
C VAL A 145 -15.63 9.49 1.47
N GLN A 146 -15.11 9.59 2.70
CA GLN A 146 -15.83 10.27 3.78
C GLN A 146 -15.99 11.76 3.54
N TRP A 147 -14.96 12.45 3.05
CA TRP A 147 -15.04 13.88 2.75
C TRP A 147 -16.08 14.16 1.66
N TRP A 148 -16.13 13.32 0.62
CA TRP A 148 -17.12 13.39 -0.45
C TRP A 148 -18.54 13.18 0.09
N ALA A 149 -18.74 12.16 0.93
CA ALA A 149 -20.03 11.86 1.55
C ALA A 149 -20.53 13.03 2.41
N ARG A 150 -19.67 13.62 3.25
CA ARG A 150 -20.04 14.78 4.09
C ARG A 150 -20.46 15.99 3.25
N LYS A 151 -19.77 16.26 2.14
CA LYS A 151 -20.13 17.35 1.22
C LYS A 151 -21.50 17.15 0.56
N HIS A 152 -21.82 15.93 0.14
CA HIS A 152 -23.08 15.62 -0.54
C HIS A 152 -24.29 15.68 0.42
N VAL A 153 -24.12 15.28 1.68
CA VAL A 153 -25.17 15.42 2.70
C VAL A 153 -25.44 16.91 3.02
N LYS A 154 -24.39 17.74 3.06
CA LYS A 154 -24.53 19.17 3.32
C LYS A 154 -25.30 19.89 2.20
N SER A 155 -25.01 19.60 0.92
CA SER A 155 -25.69 20.27 -0.20
C SER A 155 -27.17 19.88 -0.38
N ARG A 156 -27.59 18.69 0.10
CA ARG A 156 -29.00 18.29 0.13
C ARG A 156 -29.81 18.95 1.26
N ARG A 157 -29.14 19.43 2.30
CA ARG A 157 -29.80 20.10 3.44
C ARG A 157 -29.95 21.60 3.23
N GLU A 158 -29.23 22.16 2.26
CA GLU A 158 -29.28 23.57 1.85
C GLU A 158 -30.21 23.81 0.63
N ARG A 159 -30.87 22.75 0.13
CA ARG A 159 -31.94 22.81 -0.89
C ARG A 159 -33.26 22.40 -0.28
#